data_AF-A0A6I4UA92-F1
#
_entry.id   AF-A0A6I4UA92-F1
#
_cell.length_a   1.000
_cell.length_b   1.000
_cell.length_c   1.000
_cell.angle_alpha   90.00
_cell.angle_beta   90.00
_cell.angle_gamma   90.00
#
_symmetry.space_group_name_H-M   'P 1'
#
loop_
_entity.id
_entity.type
_entity.pdbx_description
1 polymer ?
#
loop_
_entity_poly.entity_id
_entity_poly.type
_entity_poly.pdbx_seq_one_letter_code
_entity_poly.pdbx_strand_id
1 'polypeptide(L)'
;MRVTVDQAKAVVLAATYENLLYFAEYEAFSADDIYKRVEQKFSAGFVRRILRSLSDDGLIIIDQYDETSLPHYTISDEGLVFLEGVPALSYLLQQLDSASSQWDGGQGPTPDIPASDGLVTLDHNQAAYAEVVEAFENAIDLAEQTRPNGISGDEHASLIAGLRGANELWKAFQLTRIQYEVGILLALERAQEQLKISFKMARGELLVEGIKAFIKMMKEIG
;
A
#
# COMPACT_ATOMS: atom_id res chain seq x y z
N MET A 1 10.91 11.76 -1.34
CA MET A 1 10.16 13.03 -1.37
C MET A 1 8.87 12.83 -0.58
N ARG A 2 8.64 13.57 0.51
CA ARG A 2 7.38 13.47 1.26
C ARG A 2 6.36 14.42 0.64
N VAL A 3 5.36 13.86 -0.04
CA VAL A 3 4.17 14.58 -0.49
C VAL A 3 3.13 14.49 0.62
N THR A 4 2.53 15.62 1.01
CA THR A 4 1.45 15.57 2.01
C THR A 4 0.18 14.97 1.40
N VAL A 5 -0.69 14.42 2.25
CA VAL A 5 -1.96 13.85 1.78
C VAL A 5 -2.80 14.92 1.07
N ASP A 6 -2.82 16.15 1.57
CA ASP A 6 -3.56 17.26 0.96
C ASP A 6 -3.02 17.64 -0.43
N GLN A 7 -1.70 17.65 -0.59
CA GLN A 7 -1.07 17.87 -1.90
C GLN A 7 -1.43 16.74 -2.89
N ALA A 8 -1.40 15.49 -2.42
CA ALA A 8 -1.78 14.35 -3.24
C ALA A 8 -3.27 14.42 -3.64
N LYS A 9 -4.15 14.79 -2.71
CA LYS A 9 -5.59 15.03 -2.97
C LYS A 9 -5.79 16.10 -4.02
N ALA A 10 -5.13 17.25 -3.90
CA ALA A 10 -5.22 18.34 -4.88
C ALA A 10 -4.77 17.91 -6.29
N VAL A 11 -3.64 17.21 -6.39
CA VAL A 11 -3.13 16.70 -7.67
C VAL A 11 -4.08 15.68 -8.30
N VAL A 12 -4.57 14.72 -7.51
CA VAL A 12 -5.50 13.71 -8.00
C VAL A 12 -6.81 14.34 -8.43
N LEU A 13 -7.37 15.28 -7.66
CA LEU A 13 -8.61 15.98 -8.01
C LEU A 13 -8.46 16.89 -9.23
N ALA A 14 -7.33 17.58 -9.39
CA ALA A 14 -7.05 18.33 -10.62
C ALA A 14 -6.96 17.39 -11.84
N ALA A 15 -6.34 16.21 -11.67
CA ALA A 15 -6.27 15.20 -12.72
C ALA A 15 -7.64 14.61 -13.08
N THR A 16 -8.54 14.41 -12.11
CA THR A 16 -9.91 13.96 -12.40
C THR A 16 -10.68 14.99 -13.20
N TYR A 17 -10.59 16.26 -12.80
CA TYR A 17 -11.24 17.35 -13.52
C TYR A 17 -10.76 17.47 -14.96
N GLU A 18 -9.44 17.52 -15.17
CA GLU A 18 -8.87 17.59 -16.52
C GLU A 18 -9.20 16.34 -17.35
N ASN A 19 -9.24 15.16 -16.72
CA ASN A 19 -9.67 13.95 -17.42
C ASN A 19 -11.13 14.04 -17.89
N LEU A 20 -12.03 14.54 -17.03
CA LEU A 20 -13.43 14.75 -17.39
C LEU A 20 -13.59 15.80 -18.50
N LEU A 21 -12.84 16.89 -18.43
CA LEU A 21 -12.95 18.00 -19.39
C LEU A 21 -12.53 17.59 -20.82
N TYR A 22 -11.50 16.75 -20.93
CA TYR A 22 -10.84 16.50 -22.21
C TYR A 22 -10.97 15.06 -22.75
N PHE A 23 -11.32 14.09 -21.90
CA PHE A 23 -11.21 12.66 -22.26
C PHE A 23 -12.40 11.79 -21.88
N ALA A 24 -13.27 12.23 -20.96
CA ALA A 24 -14.41 11.40 -20.55
C ALA A 24 -15.61 11.61 -21.48
N GLU A 25 -16.22 10.50 -21.92
CA GLU A 25 -17.44 10.52 -22.71
C GLU A 25 -18.73 10.58 -21.86
N TYR A 26 -18.67 10.24 -20.55
CA TYR A 26 -19.86 9.96 -19.72
C TYR A 26 -19.79 10.47 -18.26
N GLU A 27 -19.26 11.68 -18.01
CA GLU A 27 -19.14 12.29 -16.65
C GLU A 27 -18.45 11.42 -15.58
N ALA A 28 -17.92 10.27 -15.98
CA ALA A 28 -17.34 9.24 -15.14
C ALA A 28 -15.94 8.88 -15.63
N PHE A 29 -15.11 8.44 -14.70
CA PHE A 29 -13.74 8.01 -14.95
C PHE A 29 -13.38 6.78 -14.12
N SER A 30 -12.33 6.07 -14.53
CA SER A 30 -11.74 4.98 -13.74
C SER A 30 -10.47 5.46 -13.02
N ALA A 31 -10.09 4.75 -11.96
CA ALA A 31 -8.83 5.04 -11.26
C ALA A 31 -7.60 4.90 -12.17
N ASP A 32 -7.68 4.03 -13.18
CA ASP A 32 -6.58 3.79 -14.12
C ASP A 32 -6.42 4.96 -15.10
N ASP A 33 -7.50 5.66 -15.46
CA ASP A 33 -7.44 6.87 -16.28
C ASP A 33 -6.70 8.00 -15.57
N ILE A 34 -6.95 8.13 -14.27
CA ILE A 34 -6.29 9.12 -13.42
C ILE A 34 -4.84 8.74 -13.19
N TYR A 35 -4.56 7.47 -12.92
CA TYR A 35 -3.20 6.97 -12.77
C TYR A 35 -2.33 7.33 -13.98
N LYS A 36 -2.80 7.14 -15.22
CA LYS A 36 -2.05 7.52 -16.44
C LYS A 36 -1.64 9.00 -16.46
N ARG A 37 -2.36 9.89 -15.78
CA ARG A 37 -2.03 11.32 -15.69
C ARG A 37 -0.94 11.64 -14.67
N VAL A 38 -0.81 10.80 -13.64
CA VAL A 38 0.03 11.07 -12.47
C VAL A 38 1.05 9.96 -12.21
N GLU A 39 1.20 9.01 -13.13
CA GLU A 39 2.05 7.80 -12.96
C GLU A 39 3.52 8.12 -12.68
N GLN A 40 3.99 9.29 -13.13
CA GLN A 40 5.35 9.76 -12.86
C GLN A 40 5.56 10.17 -11.38
N LYS A 41 4.49 10.41 -10.63
CA LYS A 41 4.54 10.86 -9.23
C LYS A 41 3.93 9.84 -8.25
N PHE A 42 2.90 9.12 -8.66
CA PHE A 42 2.10 8.28 -7.77
C PHE A 42 1.91 6.87 -8.33
N SER A 43 1.93 5.87 -7.44
CA SER A 43 1.58 4.50 -7.80
C SER A 43 0.07 4.33 -7.94
N ALA A 44 -0.36 3.38 -8.77
CA ALA A 44 -1.79 3.10 -8.99
C ALA A 44 -2.54 2.78 -7.68
N GLY A 45 -1.92 2.02 -6.78
CA GLY A 45 -2.50 1.72 -5.46
C GLY A 45 -2.68 2.95 -4.58
N PHE A 46 -1.76 3.91 -4.67
CA PHE A 46 -1.86 5.18 -3.95
C PHE A 46 -2.97 6.06 -4.51
N VAL A 47 -3.09 6.17 -5.84
CA VAL A 47 -4.18 6.91 -6.51
C VAL A 47 -5.55 6.39 -6.06
N ARG A 48 -5.74 5.06 -6.02
CA ARG A 48 -6.99 4.45 -5.52
C ARG A 48 -7.31 4.81 -4.07
N ARG A 49 -6.29 4.90 -3.20
CA ARG A 49 -6.47 5.32 -1.80
C ARG A 49 -6.84 6.80 -1.71
N ILE A 50 -6.22 7.66 -2.51
CA ILE A 50 -6.55 9.08 -2.54
C ILE A 50 -7.97 9.30 -3.08
N LEU A 51 -8.40 8.60 -4.13
CA LEU A 51 -9.78 8.66 -4.63
C LEU A 51 -10.81 8.25 -3.57
N ARG A 52 -10.53 7.20 -2.78
CA ARG A 52 -11.39 6.84 -1.64
C ARG A 52 -11.42 7.94 -0.59
N SER A 53 -10.28 8.51 -0.23
CA SER A 53 -10.24 9.59 0.76
C SER A 53 -10.93 10.86 0.27
N LEU A 54 -10.87 11.18 -1.03
CA LEU A 54 -11.64 12.28 -1.63
C LEU A 54 -13.15 11.99 -1.62
N SER A 55 -13.54 10.71 -1.68
CA SER A 55 -14.93 10.32 -1.51
C SER A 55 -15.40 10.41 -0.07
N ASP A 56 -14.56 10.06 0.90
CA ASP A 56 -14.84 10.27 2.32
C ASP A 56 -15.03 11.77 2.64
N ASP A 57 -14.32 12.65 1.94
CA ASP A 57 -14.47 14.11 2.03
C ASP A 57 -15.70 14.66 1.27
N GLY A 58 -16.43 13.80 0.54
CA GLY A 58 -17.59 14.19 -0.27
C GLY A 58 -17.25 14.89 -1.58
N LEU A 59 -16.00 14.88 -2.02
CA LEU A 59 -15.54 15.55 -3.26
C LEU A 59 -15.65 14.65 -4.51
N ILE A 60 -15.72 13.34 -4.31
CA ILE A 60 -15.84 12.33 -5.37
C ILE A 60 -16.94 11.33 -4.97
N ILE A 61 -17.75 10.94 -5.93
CA ILE A 61 -18.75 9.88 -5.75
C ILE A 61 -18.19 8.59 -6.36
N ILE A 62 -18.30 7.50 -5.61
CA ILE A 62 -17.91 6.16 -6.07
C ILE A 62 -19.17 5.41 -6.46
N ASP A 63 -19.31 5.12 -7.75
CA ASP A 63 -20.37 4.27 -8.28
C ASP A 63 -19.82 2.88 -8.59
N GLN A 64 -20.35 1.88 -7.90
CA GLN A 64 -20.05 0.48 -8.15
C GLN A 64 -21.37 -0.28 -8.34
N TYR A 65 -21.57 -0.82 -9.54
CA TYR A 65 -22.83 -1.47 -9.93
C TYR A 65 -23.01 -2.82 -9.21
N ASP A 66 -21.92 -3.57 -9.06
CA ASP A 66 -21.86 -4.84 -8.32
C ASP A 66 -20.46 -5.09 -7.72
N GLU A 67 -20.34 -6.07 -6.81
CA GLU A 67 -19.09 -6.40 -6.10
C GLU A 67 -17.93 -6.84 -7.03
N THR A 68 -18.23 -7.23 -8.26
CA THR A 68 -17.26 -7.71 -9.25
C THR A 68 -16.86 -6.63 -10.28
N SER A 69 -17.69 -5.60 -10.42
CA SER A 69 -17.49 -4.49 -11.32
C SER A 69 -16.39 -3.56 -10.82
N LEU A 70 -15.61 -3.00 -11.75
CA LEU A 70 -14.64 -1.98 -11.42
C LEU A 70 -15.38 -0.70 -10.97
N PRO A 71 -14.93 -0.04 -9.89
CA PRO A 71 -15.55 1.18 -9.44
C PRO A 71 -15.35 2.29 -10.48
N HIS A 72 -16.45 2.97 -10.78
CA HIS A 72 -16.45 4.22 -11.52
C HIS A 72 -16.53 5.39 -10.54
N TYR A 73 -16.03 6.53 -10.97
CA TYR A 73 -15.93 7.71 -10.16
C TYR A 73 -16.52 8.89 -10.91
N THR A 74 -17.22 9.76 -10.20
CA THR A 74 -17.71 11.06 -10.70
C THR A 74 -17.32 12.15 -9.71
N ILE A 75 -17.25 13.41 -10.15
CA ILE A 75 -16.97 14.54 -9.27
C ILE A 75 -18.32 15.05 -8.72
N SER A 76 -18.41 15.26 -7.41
CA SER A 76 -19.60 15.86 -6.78
C SER A 76 -19.67 17.37 -7.04
N ASP A 77 -20.83 17.98 -6.76
CA ASP A 77 -20.97 19.44 -6.82
C ASP A 77 -19.99 20.13 -5.86
N GLU A 78 -19.79 19.58 -4.66
CA GLU A 78 -18.79 20.05 -3.70
C GLU A 78 -17.36 19.93 -4.24
N GLY A 79 -17.06 18.85 -4.96
CA GLY A 79 -15.79 18.64 -5.64
C GLY A 79 -15.52 19.70 -6.71
N LEU A 80 -16.55 20.06 -7.48
CA LEU A 80 -16.47 21.12 -8.50
C LEU A 80 -16.23 22.50 -7.87
N VAL A 81 -16.92 22.82 -6.77
CA VAL A 81 -16.71 24.08 -6.04
C VAL A 81 -15.28 24.12 -5.45
N PHE A 82 -14.81 23.03 -4.88
CA PHE A 82 -13.46 22.95 -4.34
C PHE A 82 -12.40 23.17 -5.42
N LEU A 83 -12.61 22.64 -6.63
CA LEU A 83 -11.73 22.78 -7.77
C LEU A 83 -11.51 24.22 -8.23
N GLU A 84 -12.43 25.15 -7.96
CA GLU A 84 -12.23 26.58 -8.27
C GLU A 84 -11.00 27.17 -7.56
N GLY A 85 -10.63 26.63 -6.40
CA GLY A 85 -9.45 27.02 -5.64
C GLY A 85 -8.19 26.22 -5.97
N VAL A 86 -8.29 25.17 -6.80
CA VAL A 86 -7.19 24.25 -7.09
C VAL A 86 -6.47 24.69 -8.37
N PRO A 87 -5.14 24.88 -8.34
CA PRO A 87 -4.36 25.17 -9.54
C PRO A 87 -4.43 24.05 -10.59
N ALA A 88 -4.13 24.38 -11.85
CA ALA A 88 -4.02 23.40 -12.92
C ALA A 88 -3.03 22.27 -12.60
N LEU A 89 -3.29 21.06 -13.12
CA LEU A 89 -2.50 19.85 -12.81
C LEU A 89 -1.01 20.06 -13.11
N SER A 90 -0.70 20.65 -14.26
CA SER A 90 0.67 20.93 -14.70
C SER A 90 1.45 21.78 -13.69
N TYR A 91 0.81 22.78 -13.09
CA TYR A 91 1.42 23.64 -12.08
C TYR A 91 1.67 22.88 -10.77
N LEU A 92 0.71 22.05 -10.34
CA LEU A 92 0.87 21.23 -9.14
C LEU A 92 2.00 20.20 -9.29
N LEU A 93 2.10 19.55 -10.46
CA LEU A 93 3.19 18.61 -10.74
C LEU A 93 4.56 19.32 -10.75
N GLN A 94 4.63 20.51 -11.32
CA GLN A 94 5.85 21.33 -11.30
C GLN A 94 6.24 21.74 -9.87
N GLN A 95 5.27 22.09 -9.02
CA GLN A 95 5.56 22.40 -7.61
C GLN A 95 6.18 21.21 -6.89
N LEU A 96 5.65 20.00 -7.09
CA LEU A 96 6.22 18.78 -6.52
C LEU A 96 7.66 18.55 -6.99
N ASP A 97 7.95 18.82 -8.27
CA ASP A 97 9.32 18.71 -8.79
C ASP A 97 10.27 19.75 -8.23
N SER A 98 9.82 20.98 -8.07
CA SER A 98 10.64 22.04 -7.48
C SER A 98 10.94 21.78 -6.00
N ALA A 99 9.98 21.22 -5.26
CA ALA A 99 10.16 20.83 -3.87
C ALA A 99 11.18 19.68 -3.73
N SER A 100 11.24 18.78 -4.71
CA SER A 100 12.23 17.70 -4.73
C SER A 100 13.67 18.21 -4.88
N SER A 101 13.88 19.33 -5.59
CA SER A 101 15.20 19.92 -5.84
C SER A 101 15.75 20.71 -4.66
N GLN A 102 14.89 21.08 -3.70
CA GLN A 102 15.27 21.88 -2.54
C GLN A 102 15.78 21.01 -1.36
N TRP A 103 15.70 19.69 -1.47
CA TRP A 103 16.11 18.71 -0.45
C TRP A 103 17.48 18.08 -0.68
N ASP A 104 18.34 18.68 -1.52
CA ASP A 104 19.71 18.19 -1.77
C ASP A 104 20.78 18.89 -0.91
N GLY A 105 20.39 19.53 0.20
CA GLY A 105 21.26 20.47 0.95
C GLY A 105 21.39 20.26 2.46
N GLY A 106 21.02 19.09 3.00
CA GLY A 106 20.92 18.89 4.45
C GLY A 106 21.55 17.61 4.97
N GLN A 107 22.83 17.36 4.70
CA GLN A 107 23.63 16.37 5.43
C GLN A 107 23.87 16.85 6.87
N GLY A 108 22.90 16.62 7.76
CA GLY A 108 23.17 16.40 9.18
C GLY A 108 23.12 14.88 9.42
N PRO A 109 23.95 14.30 10.32
CA PRO A 109 23.87 12.89 10.64
C PRO A 109 22.56 12.64 11.40
N THR A 110 21.47 12.45 10.67
CA THR A 110 20.29 11.76 11.20
C THR A 110 20.74 10.33 11.50
N PRO A 111 20.49 9.80 12.71
CA PRO A 111 20.66 8.37 12.94
C PRO A 111 19.84 7.66 11.86
N ASP A 112 20.51 6.80 11.12
CA ASP A 112 19.93 6.05 10.01
C ASP A 112 18.92 5.06 10.62
N ILE A 113 17.69 5.52 10.79
CA ILE A 113 16.55 4.68 11.18
C ILE A 113 16.07 4.05 9.88
N PRO A 114 16.28 2.74 9.68
CA PRO A 114 15.87 2.12 8.44
C PRO A 114 14.33 2.12 8.36
N ALA A 115 13.83 2.67 7.25
CA ALA A 115 12.51 2.47 6.66
C ALA A 115 11.29 3.27 7.18
N SER A 116 11.02 4.39 6.50
CA SER A 116 9.65 4.95 6.33
C SER A 116 9.06 4.57 4.96
N ASP A 117 9.90 4.43 3.92
CA ASP A 117 9.44 4.38 2.51
C ASP A 117 9.78 3.06 1.80
N GLY A 118 10.38 2.09 2.51
CA GLY A 118 10.62 0.75 1.99
C GLY A 118 9.42 -0.15 2.21
N LEU A 119 8.84 -0.69 1.14
CA LEU A 119 8.12 -1.96 1.23
C LEU A 119 9.16 -3.00 1.66
N VAL A 120 9.28 -3.24 2.96
CA VAL A 120 9.96 -4.43 3.45
C VAL A 120 9.12 -5.58 2.93
N THR A 121 9.61 -6.26 1.89
CA THR A 121 9.11 -7.59 1.57
C THR A 121 9.25 -8.37 2.86
N LEU A 122 8.12 -8.67 3.49
CA LEU A 122 8.07 -9.56 4.63
C LEU A 122 8.82 -10.82 4.15
N ASP A 123 10.04 -11.00 4.60
CA ASP A 123 10.91 -12.13 4.32
C ASP A 123 11.88 -12.15 5.49
N HIS A 124 11.66 -13.11 6.36
CA HIS A 124 12.11 -13.04 7.75
C HIS A 124 13.56 -13.51 7.92
N ASN A 125 14.21 -13.86 6.80
CA ASN A 125 15.64 -14.07 6.71
C ASN A 125 16.41 -12.80 6.30
N GLN A 126 15.70 -11.68 6.07
CA GLN A 126 16.34 -10.41 5.73
C GLN A 126 16.73 -9.65 7.01
N ALA A 127 17.97 -9.16 7.05
CA ALA A 127 18.51 -8.37 8.16
C ALA A 127 17.59 -7.20 8.55
N ALA A 128 16.86 -6.65 7.58
CA ALA A 128 15.89 -5.56 7.76
C ALA A 128 14.81 -5.83 8.82
N TYR A 129 14.38 -7.09 9.04
CA TYR A 129 13.41 -7.39 10.10
C TYR A 129 14.01 -7.25 11.50
N ALA A 130 15.23 -7.76 11.70
CA ALA A 130 15.96 -7.64 12.96
C ALA A 130 16.29 -6.17 13.26
N GLU A 131 16.66 -5.40 12.23
CA GLU A 131 16.91 -3.96 12.35
C GLU A 131 15.66 -3.17 12.79
N VAL A 132 14.47 -3.55 12.31
CA VAL A 132 13.22 -2.89 12.73
C VAL A 132 12.87 -3.21 14.19
N VAL A 133 13.04 -4.47 14.62
CA VAL A 133 12.83 -4.85 16.03
C VAL A 133 13.80 -4.10 16.95
N GLU A 134 15.08 -4.05 16.57
CA GLU A 134 16.12 -3.34 17.31
C GLU A 134 15.84 -1.83 17.35
N ALA A 135 15.35 -1.24 16.26
CA ALA A 135 14.95 0.17 16.21
C ALA A 135 13.78 0.49 17.15
N PHE A 136 12.78 -0.40 17.26
CA PHE A 136 11.69 -0.25 18.22
C PHE A 136 12.17 -0.34 19.67
N GLU A 137 13.06 -1.29 19.97
CA GLU A 137 13.62 -1.46 21.33
C GLU A 137 14.47 -0.24 21.72
N ASN A 138 15.33 0.24 20.82
CA ASN A 138 16.10 1.47 21.02
C ASN A 138 15.21 2.72 21.18
N ALA A 139 14.11 2.82 20.45
CA ALA A 139 13.17 3.94 20.57
C ALA A 139 12.42 3.92 21.91
N ILE A 140 12.06 2.74 22.42
CA ILE A 140 11.45 2.57 23.74
C ILE A 140 12.44 2.97 24.84
N ASP A 141 13.68 2.47 24.77
CA ASP A 141 14.72 2.77 25.75
C ASP A 141 15.06 4.27 25.77
N LEU A 142 15.14 4.90 24.59
CA LEU A 142 15.35 6.34 24.47
C LEU A 142 14.17 7.13 25.05
N ALA A 143 12.93 6.71 24.78
CA ALA A 143 11.75 7.35 25.33
C ALA A 143 11.69 7.21 26.87
N GLU A 144 12.12 6.09 27.44
CA GLU A 144 12.18 5.88 28.89
C GLU A 144 13.26 6.73 29.57
N GLN A 145 14.42 6.89 28.94
CA GLN A 145 15.55 7.65 29.48
C GLN A 145 15.39 9.17 29.29
N THR A 146 14.68 9.58 28.23
CA THR A 146 14.56 10.99 27.86
C THR A 146 13.15 11.47 28.13
N ARG A 147 12.96 12.24 29.22
CA ARG A 147 11.69 12.93 29.48
C ARG A 147 11.70 14.27 28.73
N PRO A 148 10.89 14.47 27.68
CA PRO A 148 10.94 15.70 26.91
C PRO A 148 10.39 16.85 27.76
N ASN A 149 11.11 17.97 27.81
CA ASN A 149 10.63 19.17 28.51
C ASN A 149 9.31 19.63 27.88
N GLY A 150 8.26 19.75 28.69
CA GLY A 150 6.95 20.25 28.26
C GLY A 150 5.91 19.19 27.91
N ILE A 151 6.22 17.90 28.04
CA ILE A 151 5.24 16.82 27.93
C ILE A 151 4.79 16.40 29.33
N SER A 152 3.47 16.26 29.53
CA SER A 152 2.93 15.78 30.80
C SER A 152 3.33 14.31 31.06
N GLY A 153 3.35 13.91 32.33
CA GLY A 153 3.70 12.52 32.69
C GLY A 153 2.81 11.48 32.01
N ASP A 154 1.55 11.81 31.77
CA ASP A 154 0.55 10.92 31.17
C ASP A 154 0.73 10.79 29.66
N GLU A 155 1.06 11.88 28.96
CA GLU A 155 1.38 11.87 27.52
C GLU A 155 2.66 11.07 27.24
N HIS A 156 3.66 11.19 28.13
CA HIS A 156 4.90 10.42 28.04
C HIS A 156 4.66 8.92 28.26
N ALA A 157 3.83 8.56 29.26
CA ALA A 157 3.45 7.17 29.50
C ALA A 157 2.63 6.58 28.33
N SER A 158 1.73 7.37 27.74
CA SER A 158 0.94 6.98 26.57
C SER A 158 1.81 6.72 25.34
N LEU A 159 2.83 7.56 25.12
CA LEU A 159 3.80 7.37 24.03
C LEU A 159 4.57 6.06 24.16
N ILE A 160 5.11 5.76 25.36
CA ILE A 160 5.82 4.51 25.64
C ILE A 160 4.89 3.31 25.45
N ALA A 161 3.65 3.40 25.92
CA ALA A 161 2.66 2.34 25.73
C ALA A 161 2.33 2.10 24.25
N GLY A 162 2.25 3.16 23.44
CA GLY A 162 2.05 3.09 21.99
C GLY A 162 3.22 2.42 21.27
N LEU A 163 4.46 2.78 21.61
CA LEU A 163 5.67 2.15 21.05
C LEU A 163 5.77 0.66 21.41
N ARG A 164 5.45 0.30 22.66
CA ARG A 164 5.39 -1.11 23.09
C ARG A 164 4.29 -1.87 22.34
N GLY A 165 3.11 -1.28 22.18
CA GLY A 165 2.01 -1.88 21.41
C GLY A 165 2.38 -2.11 19.94
N ALA A 166 3.06 -1.14 19.32
CA ALA A 166 3.55 -1.28 17.94
C ALA A 166 4.60 -2.41 17.82
N ASN A 167 5.55 -2.51 18.76
CA ASN A 167 6.54 -3.59 18.79
C ASN A 167 5.89 -4.97 18.96
N GLU A 168 4.92 -5.10 19.87
CA GLU A 168 4.18 -6.34 20.07
C GLU A 168 3.32 -6.72 18.86
N LEU A 169 2.71 -5.75 18.17
CA LEU A 169 1.98 -6.00 16.92
C LEU A 169 2.91 -6.48 15.81
N TRP A 170 4.10 -5.88 15.70
CA TRP A 170 5.13 -6.30 14.75
C TRP A 170 5.59 -7.74 15.02
N LYS A 171 5.86 -8.07 16.29
CA LYS A 171 6.19 -9.43 16.77
C LYS A 171 5.02 -10.41 16.62
N ALA A 172 3.77 -9.99 16.79
CA ALA A 172 2.59 -10.84 16.63
C ALA A 172 2.32 -11.17 15.16
N PHE A 173 2.59 -10.23 14.24
CA PHE A 173 2.46 -10.47 12.80
C PHE A 173 3.41 -11.58 12.29
N GLN A 174 4.59 -11.71 12.91
CA GLN A 174 5.52 -12.83 12.70
C GLN A 174 4.88 -14.18 13.09
N LEU A 175 4.16 -14.23 14.21
CA LEU A 175 3.53 -15.45 14.69
C LEU A 175 2.46 -15.96 13.71
N THR A 176 1.61 -15.05 13.19
CA THR A 176 0.55 -15.40 12.24
C THR A 176 1.11 -15.90 10.91
N ARG A 177 2.20 -15.30 10.42
CA ARG A 177 2.84 -15.75 9.19
C ARG A 177 3.54 -17.10 9.33
N ILE A 178 4.28 -17.32 10.40
CA ILE A 178 4.91 -18.61 10.67
C ILE A 178 3.83 -19.71 10.74
N GLN A 179 2.68 -19.41 11.33
CA GLN A 179 1.54 -20.34 11.33
C GLN A 179 1.00 -20.64 9.92
N TYR A 180 0.94 -19.66 9.02
CA TYR A 180 0.57 -19.90 7.60
C TYR A 180 1.63 -20.71 6.86
N GLU A 181 2.91 -20.39 7.01
CA GLU A 181 4.00 -21.10 6.33
C GLU A 181 4.10 -22.54 6.82
N VAL A 182 4.07 -22.77 8.14
CA VAL A 182 4.04 -24.11 8.73
C VAL A 182 2.76 -24.85 8.34
N GLY A 183 1.61 -24.15 8.29
CA GLY A 183 0.34 -24.72 7.82
C GLY A 183 0.40 -25.18 6.36
N ILE A 184 0.99 -24.37 5.47
CA ILE A 184 1.19 -24.70 4.05
C ILE A 184 2.20 -25.84 3.89
N LEU A 185 3.30 -25.84 4.65
CA LEU A 185 4.30 -26.90 4.61
C LEU A 185 3.71 -28.24 5.07
N LEU A 186 2.96 -28.24 6.18
CA LEU A 186 2.24 -29.43 6.66
C LEU A 186 1.15 -29.89 5.68
N ALA A 187 0.47 -28.96 5.01
CA ALA A 187 -0.50 -29.28 3.96
C ALA A 187 0.18 -29.91 2.73
N LEU A 188 1.34 -29.38 2.32
CA LEU A 188 2.16 -29.91 1.23
C LEU A 188 2.74 -31.28 1.57
N GLU A 189 3.22 -31.48 2.79
CA GLU A 189 3.73 -32.78 3.26
C GLU A 189 2.62 -33.84 3.25
N ARG A 190 1.42 -33.51 3.76
CA ARG A 190 0.25 -34.40 3.69
C ARG A 190 -0.18 -34.67 2.26
N ALA A 191 -0.17 -33.66 1.40
CA ALA A 191 -0.48 -33.82 -0.02
C ALA A 191 0.56 -34.72 -0.72
N GLN A 192 1.85 -34.58 -0.40
CA GLN A 192 2.91 -35.45 -0.92
C GLN A 192 2.79 -36.89 -0.44
N GLU A 193 2.45 -37.13 0.83
CA GLU A 193 2.20 -38.47 1.34
C GLU A 193 1.00 -39.12 0.64
N GLN A 194 -0.12 -38.39 0.51
CA GLN A 194 -1.30 -38.87 -0.21
C GLN A 194 -1.03 -39.09 -1.70
N LEU A 195 -0.23 -38.21 -2.32
CA LEU A 195 0.22 -38.39 -3.70
C LEU A 195 1.14 -39.60 -3.82
N LYS A 196 2.11 -39.83 -2.93
CA LYS A 196 2.95 -41.04 -2.94
C LYS A 196 2.13 -42.32 -2.80
N ILE A 197 1.10 -42.29 -1.95
CA ILE A 197 0.15 -43.40 -1.80
C ILE A 197 -0.66 -43.58 -3.10
N SER A 198 -1.13 -42.49 -3.70
CA SER A 198 -1.90 -42.50 -4.96
C SER A 198 -1.05 -42.90 -6.18
N PHE A 199 0.21 -42.48 -6.25
CA PHE A 199 1.18 -42.85 -7.28
C PHE A 199 1.58 -44.33 -7.20
N LYS A 200 1.57 -44.91 -6.00
CA LYS A 200 1.68 -46.37 -5.84
C LYS A 200 0.47 -47.12 -6.39
N MET A 201 -0.71 -46.50 -6.43
CA MET A 201 -1.96 -47.12 -6.88
C MET A 201 -2.31 -46.85 -8.35
N ALA A 202 -1.98 -45.67 -8.88
CA ALA A 202 -2.34 -45.24 -10.23
C ALA A 202 -1.08 -45.07 -11.09
N ARG A 203 -0.77 -46.09 -11.91
CA ARG A 203 0.30 -46.06 -12.91
C ARG A 203 0.14 -44.85 -13.85
N GLY A 204 1.08 -43.89 -13.79
CA GLY A 204 1.59 -42.98 -14.83
C GLY A 204 0.62 -42.23 -15.78
N GLU A 205 -0.34 -42.90 -16.41
CA GLU A 205 -1.15 -42.38 -17.51
C GLU A 205 -2.12 -41.28 -17.06
N LEU A 206 -2.82 -41.47 -15.93
CA LEU A 206 -3.77 -40.47 -15.41
C LEU A 206 -3.09 -39.15 -15.01
N LEU A 207 -1.82 -39.20 -14.61
CA LEU A 207 -1.08 -38.01 -14.19
C LEU A 207 -0.57 -37.21 -15.39
N VAL A 208 -0.17 -37.90 -16.47
CA VAL A 208 0.16 -37.25 -17.74
C VAL A 208 -1.10 -36.61 -18.35
N GLU A 209 -2.27 -37.26 -18.23
CA GLU A 209 -3.54 -36.67 -18.66
C GLU A 209 -3.93 -35.45 -17.82
N GLY A 210 -3.78 -35.51 -16.49
CA GLY A 210 -4.06 -34.39 -15.60
C GLY A 210 -3.17 -33.17 -15.86
N ILE A 211 -1.87 -33.37 -16.04
CA ILE A 211 -0.93 -32.29 -16.39
C ILE A 211 -1.25 -31.71 -17.77
N LYS A 212 -1.61 -32.54 -18.76
CA LYS A 212 -2.04 -32.07 -20.08
C LYS A 212 -3.32 -31.25 -20.02
N ALA A 213 -4.31 -31.67 -19.22
CA ALA A 213 -5.56 -30.94 -19.04
C ALA A 213 -5.32 -29.56 -18.39
N PHE A 214 -4.45 -29.50 -17.39
CA PHE A 214 -4.07 -28.25 -16.73
C PHE A 214 -3.36 -27.27 -17.68
N ILE A 215 -2.39 -27.74 -18.48
CA ILE A 215 -1.69 -26.91 -19.48
C ILE A 215 -2.66 -26.41 -20.56
N LYS A 216 -3.63 -27.23 -20.96
CA LYS A 216 -4.64 -26.84 -21.95
C LYS A 216 -5.56 -25.74 -21.40
N MET A 217 -6.02 -25.89 -20.17
CA MET A 217 -6.86 -24.90 -19.50
C MET A 217 -6.14 -23.54 -19.36
N MET A 218 -4.85 -23.54 -19.03
CA MET A 218 -4.03 -22.33 -18.95
C MET A 218 -3.84 -21.63 -20.31
N LYS A 219 -3.92 -22.36 -21.44
CA LYS A 219 -3.82 -21.80 -22.80
C LYS A 219 -5.14 -21.24 -23.34
N GLU A 220 -6.27 -21.62 -22.75
CA GLU A 220 -7.59 -21.12 -23.14
C GLU A 220 -7.98 -19.86 -22.33
N ILE A 221 -7.25 -19.57 -21.26
CA ILE A 221 -7.48 -18.44 -20.34
C ILE A 221 -6.57 -17.23 -20.65
N GLY A 222 -5.59 -17.36 -21.55
CA GLY A 222 -4.71 -16.28 -22.01
C GLY A 222 -4.80 -16.06 -23.51
#